data_AF-A0A3B9XFD1-F1
#
_entry.id   AF-A0A3B9XFD1-F1
#
_cell.length_a   1.000
_cell.length_b   1.000
_cell.length_c   1.000
_cell.angle_alpha   90.00
_cell.angle_beta   90.00
_cell.angle_gamma   90.00
#
_symmetry.space_group_name_H-M   'P 1'
#
loop_
_entity.id
_entity.type
_entity.pdbx_description
1 polymer ?
#
loop_
_entity_poly.entity_id
_entity_poly.type
_entity_poly.pdbx_seq_one_letter_code
_entity_poly.pdbx_strand_id
1 'polypeptide(L)'
;MGYLLVYRLAQKKVTPMLPEQVGDFATWMAIGTLLGGRLGYVFFYSPDLLTSINSHFPYWGVLRVNEGGMASHGGIMGIMVAAFIYCRRHNIPFLHSLDMVVFGGSLGIFFGRIANYINGELYGRQAPEGFFWIVKFPQEMFAWMRNGHEKLMGLGPAVQDLVPPVDPAVWRGWVSNMNVDMGAY
;
A
#
# COMPACT_ATOMS: atom_id res chain seq x y z
N MET A 1 14.42 -7.67 7.88
CA MET A 1 15.57 -6.77 7.63
C MET A 1 15.68 -5.65 8.66
N GLY A 2 14.63 -4.82 8.85
CA GLY A 2 14.64 -3.74 9.86
C GLY A 2 14.96 -4.21 11.29
N TYR A 3 14.33 -5.31 11.73
CA TYR A 3 14.66 -5.97 13.00
C TYR A 3 16.16 -6.27 13.16
N LEU A 4 16.79 -6.91 12.15
CA LEU A 4 18.20 -7.30 12.22
C LEU A 4 19.13 -6.10 12.33
N LEU A 5 18.79 -4.99 11.66
CA LEU A 5 19.57 -3.76 11.72
C LEU A 5 19.49 -3.13 13.11
N VAL A 6 18.28 -2.96 13.65
CA VAL A 6 18.09 -2.42 15.01
C VAL A 6 18.71 -3.34 16.07
N TYR A 7 18.58 -4.65 15.90
CA TYR A 7 19.19 -5.64 16.78
C TYR A 7 20.72 -5.52 16.81
N ARG A 8 21.36 -5.35 15.65
CA ARG A 8 22.82 -5.11 15.58
C ARG A 8 23.23 -3.78 16.21
N LEU A 9 22.42 -2.72 16.07
CA LEU A 9 22.68 -1.44 16.73
C LEU A 9 22.56 -1.54 18.26
N ALA A 10 21.58 -2.31 18.75
CA ALA A 10 21.43 -2.61 20.17
C ALA A 10 22.61 -3.44 20.72
N GLN A 11 23.09 -4.44 19.97
CA GLN A 11 24.28 -5.21 20.37
C GLN A 11 25.52 -4.33 20.49
N LYS A 12 25.66 -3.32 19.62
CA LYS A 12 26.76 -2.35 19.67
C LYS A 12 26.55 -1.23 20.71
N LYS A 13 25.47 -1.28 21.51
CA LYS A 13 25.11 -0.26 22.52
C LYS A 13 24.97 1.15 21.93
N VAL A 14 24.59 1.25 20.67
CA VAL A 14 24.32 2.53 19.98
C VAL A 14 22.91 3.02 20.30
N THR A 15 22.02 2.12 20.72
CA THR A 15 20.65 2.44 21.09
C THR A 15 20.43 2.25 22.59
N PRO A 16 19.46 2.96 23.20
CA PRO A 16 19.11 2.77 24.61
C PRO A 16 18.32 1.48 24.89
N MET A 17 18.01 0.69 23.86
CA MET A 17 17.30 -0.59 23.99
C MET A 17 18.29 -1.75 24.12
N LEU A 18 17.94 -2.70 24.99
CA LEU A 18 18.64 -3.98 25.05
C LEU A 18 18.28 -4.83 23.80
N PRO A 19 19.20 -5.69 23.30
CA PRO A 19 18.93 -6.54 22.14
C PRO A 19 17.66 -7.40 22.27
N GLU A 20 17.37 -7.87 23.48
CA GLU A 20 16.18 -8.68 23.81
C GLU A 20 14.88 -7.88 23.64
N GLN A 21 14.92 -6.57 23.90
CA GLN A 21 13.76 -5.68 23.79
C GLN A 21 13.41 -5.35 22.34
N VAL A 22 14.33 -5.54 21.38
CA VAL A 22 14.12 -5.18 19.97
C VAL A 22 13.00 -6.01 19.34
N GLY A 23 12.89 -7.29 19.70
CA GLY A 23 11.84 -8.19 19.19
C GLY A 23 10.46 -7.78 19.68
N ASP A 24 10.36 -7.51 20.98
CA ASP A 24 9.13 -7.04 21.60
C ASP A 24 8.72 -5.68 21.03
N PHE A 25 9.66 -4.74 20.94
CA PHE A 25 9.40 -3.41 20.38
C PHE A 25 8.91 -3.49 18.93
N ALA A 26 9.54 -4.31 18.09
CA ALA A 26 9.11 -4.52 16.71
C ALA A 26 7.67 -5.09 16.64
N THR A 27 7.34 -6.02 17.52
CA THR A 27 5.99 -6.59 17.64
C THR A 27 4.98 -5.52 18.04
N TRP A 28 5.30 -4.69 19.03
CA TRP A 28 4.47 -3.54 19.42
C TRP A 28 4.23 -2.57 18.27
N MET A 29 5.27 -2.28 17.47
CA MET A 29 5.13 -1.40 16.30
C MET A 29 4.22 -2.03 15.24
N ALA A 30 4.36 -3.33 14.97
CA ALA A 30 3.50 -4.03 14.01
C ALA A 30 2.03 -4.00 14.44
N ILE A 31 1.74 -4.30 15.72
CA ILE A 31 0.38 -4.25 16.27
C ILE A 31 -0.17 -2.82 16.23
N GLY A 32 0.63 -1.84 16.65
CA GLY A 32 0.25 -0.42 16.61
C GLY A 32 -0.08 0.04 15.20
N THR A 33 0.73 -0.33 14.21
CA THR A 33 0.51 0.00 12.80
C THR A 33 -0.79 -0.60 12.27
N LEU A 34 -1.03 -1.88 12.58
CA LEU A 34 -2.22 -2.60 12.11
C LEU A 34 -3.50 -2.03 12.73
N LEU A 35 -3.52 -1.87 14.06
CA LEU A 35 -4.68 -1.33 14.77
C LEU A 35 -4.93 0.13 14.40
N GLY A 36 -3.88 0.95 14.41
CA GLY A 36 -3.98 2.36 14.05
C GLY A 36 -4.42 2.55 12.59
N GLY A 37 -3.87 1.76 11.67
CA GLY A 37 -4.24 1.81 10.25
C GLY A 37 -5.70 1.45 10.02
N ARG A 38 -6.20 0.43 10.73
CA ARG A 38 -7.60 0.01 10.63
C ARG A 38 -8.54 1.03 11.26
N LEU A 39 -8.25 1.48 12.47
CA LEU A 39 -9.09 2.47 13.16
C LEU A 39 -9.09 3.80 12.40
N GLY A 40 -7.94 4.24 11.89
CA GLY A 40 -7.87 5.43 11.04
C GLY A 40 -8.72 5.30 9.78
N TYR A 41 -8.74 4.11 9.14
CA TYR A 41 -9.62 3.89 8.00
C TYR A 41 -11.10 4.03 8.39
N VAL A 42 -11.51 3.36 9.46
CA VAL A 42 -12.88 3.38 9.94
C VAL A 42 -13.32 4.80 10.31
N PHE A 43 -12.51 5.56 11.04
CA PHE A 43 -12.91 6.91 11.46
C PHE A 43 -12.92 7.95 10.34
N PHE A 44 -12.00 7.87 9.37
CA PHE A 44 -11.87 8.89 8.33
C PHE A 44 -12.59 8.57 7.02
N TYR A 45 -12.77 7.29 6.69
CA TYR A 45 -13.24 6.88 5.37
C TYR A 45 -14.52 6.04 5.39
N SER A 46 -14.74 5.23 6.43
CA SER A 46 -15.93 4.37 6.50
C SER A 46 -16.46 4.21 7.93
N PRO A 47 -17.06 5.27 8.52
CA PRO A 47 -17.61 5.22 9.87
C PRO A 47 -18.70 4.16 10.05
N ASP A 48 -19.40 3.81 8.98
CA ASP A 48 -20.46 2.79 8.96
C ASP A 48 -19.97 1.40 9.41
N LEU A 49 -18.66 1.13 9.27
CA LEU A 49 -18.05 -0.12 9.74
C LEU A 49 -18.11 -0.27 11.26
N LEU A 50 -18.28 0.81 12.03
CA LEU A 50 -18.43 0.76 13.49
C LEU A 50 -19.70 0.03 13.91
N THR A 51 -20.79 0.23 13.18
CA THR A 51 -22.10 -0.37 13.47
C THR A 51 -22.40 -1.60 12.64
N SER A 52 -21.56 -1.92 11.64
CA SER A 52 -21.73 -3.10 10.80
C SER A 52 -21.42 -4.39 11.58
N ILE A 53 -22.45 -5.19 11.82
CA ILE A 53 -22.36 -6.56 12.33
C ILE A 53 -22.84 -7.50 11.22
N ASN A 54 -21.99 -8.43 10.81
CA ASN A 54 -22.22 -9.38 9.73
C ASN A 54 -22.36 -10.80 10.25
N SER A 55 -22.89 -11.71 9.42
CA SER A 55 -23.17 -13.10 9.77
C SER A 55 -21.96 -14.05 9.69
N HIS A 56 -20.84 -13.60 9.12
CA HIS A 56 -19.61 -14.39 8.95
C HIS A 56 -18.46 -13.83 9.79
N PHE A 57 -17.55 -14.70 10.25
CA PHE A 57 -16.37 -14.28 11.01
C PHE A 57 -15.34 -13.60 10.09
N PRO A 58 -14.75 -12.43 10.44
CA PRO A 58 -15.00 -11.63 11.64
C PRO A 58 -16.36 -10.91 11.60
N TYR A 59 -17.17 -11.10 12.64
CA TYR A 59 -18.55 -10.58 12.69
C TYR A 59 -18.62 -9.05 12.69
N TRP A 60 -17.62 -8.37 13.27
CA TRP A 60 -17.60 -6.92 13.35
C TRP A 60 -16.84 -6.31 12.18
N GLY A 61 -17.46 -5.36 11.48
CA GLY A 61 -16.88 -4.66 10.32
C GLY A 61 -15.48 -4.10 10.59
N VAL A 62 -15.24 -3.57 11.79
CA VAL A 62 -13.92 -3.03 12.18
C VAL A 62 -12.81 -4.09 12.15
N LEU A 63 -13.10 -5.35 12.43
CA LEU A 63 -12.11 -6.43 12.49
C LEU A 63 -11.82 -7.09 11.14
N ARG A 64 -12.60 -6.77 10.10
CA ARG A 64 -12.46 -7.29 8.73
C ARG A 64 -11.26 -6.68 7.99
N VAL A 65 -10.06 -6.83 8.55
CA VAL A 65 -8.79 -6.35 7.96
C VAL A 65 -8.41 -7.07 6.67
N ASN A 66 -8.99 -8.25 6.44
CA ASN A 66 -8.82 -9.09 5.26
C ASN A 66 -9.47 -8.51 3.99
N GLU A 67 -10.41 -7.57 4.13
CA GLU A 67 -11.09 -6.92 2.99
C GLU A 67 -10.39 -5.64 2.53
N GLY A 68 -9.17 -5.41 3.01
CA GLY A 68 -8.48 -4.15 2.83
C GLY A 68 -9.07 -3.07 3.74
N GLY A 69 -8.92 -1.80 3.35
CA GLY A 69 -9.34 -0.66 4.17
C GLY A 69 -8.36 -0.38 5.31
N MET A 70 -7.20 0.18 4.94
CA MET A 70 -6.15 0.62 5.84
C MET A 70 -5.77 2.06 5.53
N ALA A 71 -5.67 2.90 6.55
CA ALA A 71 -5.26 4.30 6.40
C ALA A 71 -3.80 4.49 6.83
N SER A 72 -2.96 5.06 5.96
CA SER A 72 -1.55 5.32 6.27
C SER A 72 -1.38 6.28 7.46
N HIS A 73 -2.19 7.34 7.53
CA HIS A 73 -2.18 8.29 8.66
C HIS A 73 -2.52 7.62 9.99
N GLY A 74 -3.50 6.71 9.99
CA GLY A 74 -3.85 5.91 11.15
C GLY A 74 -2.70 5.00 11.58
N GLY A 75 -2.01 4.38 10.62
CA GLY A 75 -0.85 3.54 10.88
C GLY A 75 0.28 4.31 11.58
N ILE A 76 0.60 5.52 11.10
CA ILE A 76 1.62 6.39 11.70
C ILE A 76 1.24 6.76 13.13
N MET A 77 -0.01 7.19 13.38
CA MET A 77 -0.48 7.50 14.73
C MET A 77 -0.42 6.27 15.65
N GLY A 78 -0.80 5.10 15.14
CA GLY A 78 -0.73 3.83 15.87
C GLY A 78 0.70 3.45 16.28
N ILE A 79 1.68 3.65 15.40
CA ILE A 79 3.11 3.48 15.72
C ILE A 79 3.53 4.44 16.84
N MET A 80 3.18 5.73 16.73
CA MET A 80 3.56 6.75 17.72
C MET A 80 3.02 6.40 19.11
N VAL A 81 1.75 6.01 19.19
CA VAL A 81 1.10 5.60 20.45
C VAL A 81 1.74 4.32 21.00
N ALA A 82 1.95 3.30 20.17
CA ALA A 82 2.58 2.05 20.60
C ALA A 82 4.02 2.27 21.10
N ALA A 83 4.80 3.09 20.39
CA ALA A 83 6.15 3.47 20.80
C ALA A 83 6.15 4.22 22.12
N PHE A 84 5.23 5.18 22.30
CA PHE A 84 5.11 5.94 23.54
C PHE A 84 4.78 5.03 24.73
N ILE A 85 3.79 4.14 24.58
CA ILE A 85 3.39 3.21 25.64
C ILE A 85 4.53 2.25 25.99
N TYR A 86 5.18 1.64 25.00
CA TYR A 86 6.28 0.71 25.23
C TYR A 86 7.46 1.42 25.93
N CYS A 87 7.88 2.57 25.43
CA CYS A 87 8.99 3.33 26.01
C CYS A 87 8.70 3.73 27.45
N ARG A 88 7.46 4.14 27.75
CA ARG A 88 7.07 4.51 29.11
C ARG A 88 7.11 3.32 30.08
N ARG A 89 6.74 2.13 29.63
CA ARG A 89 6.77 0.90 30.44
C ARG A 89 8.19 0.39 30.72
N HIS A 90 9.10 0.59 29.77
CA HIS A 90 10.47 0.08 29.85
C HIS A 90 11.52 1.15 30.20
N ASN A 91 11.09 2.37 30.56
CA ASN A 91 11.95 3.52 30.87
C ASN A 91 12.97 3.85 29.75
N ILE A 92 12.57 3.69 28.50
CA ILE A 92 13.39 4.02 27.33
C ILE A 92 13.08 5.47 26.91
N PRO A 93 14.07 6.30 26.56
CA PRO A 93 13.83 7.64 26.02
C PRO A 93 13.01 7.57 24.72
N PHE A 94 11.80 8.12 24.73
CA PHE A 94 10.87 8.04 23.59
C PHE A 94 11.47 8.60 22.29
N LEU A 95 12.14 9.75 22.33
CA LEU A 95 12.72 10.34 21.12
C LEU A 95 13.77 9.44 20.47
N HIS A 96 14.59 8.75 21.28
CA HIS A 96 15.62 7.84 20.75
C HIS A 96 15.02 6.55 20.16
N SER A 97 13.83 6.12 20.62
CA SER A 97 13.15 4.98 20.01
C SER A 97 12.57 5.33 18.65
N LEU A 98 12.18 6.60 18.42
CA LEU A 98 11.73 7.06 17.10
C LEU A 98 12.83 6.95 16.05
N ASP A 99 14.10 7.18 16.40
CA ASP A 99 15.22 6.97 15.48
C ASP A 99 15.27 5.51 14.99
N MET A 100 15.06 4.55 15.91
CA MET A 100 14.99 3.12 15.57
C MET A 100 13.78 2.80 14.69
N VAL A 101 12.64 3.44 14.96
CA VAL A 101 11.44 3.34 14.12
C VAL A 101 11.71 3.86 12.72
N VAL A 102 12.43 4.97 12.55
CA VAL A 102 12.79 5.52 11.24
C VAL A 102 13.71 4.57 10.46
N PHE A 103 14.70 3.96 11.13
CA PHE A 103 15.56 2.95 10.51
C PHE A 103 14.77 1.72 10.04
N GLY A 104 13.86 1.20 10.86
CA GLY A 104 12.99 0.09 10.45
C GLY A 104 11.99 0.48 9.36
N GLY A 105 11.38 1.67 9.51
CA GLY A 105 10.33 2.19 8.66
C GLY A 105 10.80 2.57 7.27
N SER A 106 12.00 3.14 7.13
CA SER A 106 12.61 3.44 5.82
C SER A 106 12.76 2.20 4.94
N LEU A 107 13.20 1.09 5.52
CA LEU A 107 13.23 -0.20 4.82
C LEU A 107 11.81 -0.68 4.47
N GLY A 108 10.84 -0.49 5.37
CA GLY A 108 9.44 -0.80 5.11
C GLY A 108 8.89 -0.02 3.90
N ILE A 109 9.14 1.29 3.84
CA ILE A 109 8.74 2.15 2.72
C ILE A 109 9.43 1.72 1.43
N PHE A 110 10.71 1.39 1.48
CA PHE A 110 11.45 0.89 0.32
C PHE A 110 10.81 -0.37 -0.27
N PHE A 111 10.54 -1.38 0.56
CA PHE A 111 9.86 -2.60 0.09
C PHE A 111 8.42 -2.32 -0.36
N GLY A 112 7.71 -1.42 0.31
CA GLY A 112 6.39 -0.96 -0.12
C GLY A 112 6.41 -0.33 -1.51
N ARG A 113 7.43 0.48 -1.84
CA ARG A 113 7.57 1.07 -3.18
C ARG A 113 7.91 0.04 -4.25
N ILE A 114 8.67 -1.00 -3.91
CA ILE A 114 8.90 -2.15 -4.81
C ILE A 114 7.58 -2.91 -5.03
N ALA A 115 6.81 -3.16 -3.97
CA ALA A 115 5.50 -3.81 -4.09
C ALA A 115 4.55 -3.00 -4.98
N ASN A 116 4.49 -1.67 -4.78
CA ASN A 116 3.69 -0.80 -5.63
C ASN A 116 4.10 -0.91 -7.12
N TYR A 117 5.41 -0.93 -7.38
CA TYR A 117 5.92 -1.10 -8.75
C TYR A 117 5.52 -2.45 -9.36
N ILE A 118 5.63 -3.55 -8.60
CA ILE A 118 5.22 -4.89 -9.05
C ILE A 118 3.71 -4.96 -9.30
N ASN A 119 2.92 -4.36 -8.42
CA ASN A 119 1.46 -4.30 -8.52
C ASN A 119 0.97 -3.36 -9.63
N GLY A 120 1.86 -2.52 -10.19
CA GLY A 120 1.49 -1.50 -11.17
C GLY A 120 0.62 -0.39 -10.59
N GLU A 121 0.79 -0.06 -9.30
CA GLU A 121 0.04 0.99 -8.60
C GLU A 121 0.95 2.17 -8.21
N LEU A 122 0.36 3.36 -8.03
CA LEU A 122 1.07 4.59 -7.60
C LEU A 122 2.27 4.97 -8.49
N TYR A 123 2.16 4.75 -9.81
CA TYR A 123 3.16 5.17 -10.79
C TYR A 123 3.17 6.69 -11.00
N GLY A 124 4.24 7.16 -11.62
CA GLY A 124 4.49 8.58 -11.86
C GLY A 124 3.66 9.18 -13.01
N ARG A 125 4.08 10.36 -13.46
CA ARG A 125 3.45 11.06 -14.59
C ARG A 125 3.84 10.38 -15.92
N GLN A 126 3.04 10.62 -16.95
CA GLN A 126 3.37 10.20 -18.32
C GLN A 126 4.72 10.79 -18.73
N ALA A 127 5.59 9.93 -19.27
CA ALA A 127 6.89 10.33 -19.76
C ALA A 127 6.80 10.75 -21.24
N PRO A 128 7.70 11.64 -21.70
CA PRO A 128 7.79 12.01 -23.11
C PRO A 128 8.06 10.79 -24.00
N GLU A 129 7.61 10.86 -25.25
CA GLU A 129 7.95 9.84 -26.26
C GLU A 129 9.47 9.72 -26.42
N GLY A 130 9.96 8.48 -26.49
CA GLY A 130 11.39 8.18 -26.61
C GLY A 130 12.18 8.15 -25.29
N PHE A 131 11.56 8.37 -24.13
CA PHE A 131 12.25 8.21 -22.85
C PHE A 131 12.58 6.74 -22.55
N PHE A 132 13.88 6.43 -22.41
CA PHE A 132 14.38 5.06 -22.41
C PHE A 132 14.12 4.25 -21.12
N TRP A 133 13.78 4.89 -20.00
CA TRP A 133 13.37 4.22 -18.75
C TRP A 133 11.84 4.18 -18.56
N ILE A 134 11.06 4.44 -19.61
CA ILE A 134 9.61 4.36 -19.50
C ILE A 134 9.18 2.90 -19.28
N VAL A 135 8.28 2.70 -18.31
CA VAL A 135 7.68 1.39 -18.02
C VAL A 135 6.21 1.47 -18.37
N LYS A 136 5.73 0.53 -19.17
CA LYS A 136 4.32 0.41 -19.54
C LYS A 136 3.63 -0.55 -18.57
N PHE A 137 2.68 -0.05 -17.78
CA PHE A 137 1.91 -0.86 -16.84
C PHE A 137 0.59 -1.32 -17.49
N PRO A 138 0.33 -2.63 -17.62
CA PRO A 138 -0.91 -3.12 -18.22
C PRO A 138 -2.17 -2.64 -17.50
N GLN A 139 -2.12 -2.44 -16.17
CA GLN A 139 -3.26 -1.91 -15.41
C GLN A 139 -3.69 -0.51 -15.86
N GLU A 140 -2.80 0.28 -16.47
CA GLU A 140 -3.15 1.60 -17.01
C GLU A 140 -4.18 1.50 -18.14
N MET A 141 -4.25 0.37 -18.86
CA MET A 141 -5.24 0.13 -19.90
C MET A 141 -6.67 0.14 -19.37
N PHE A 142 -6.90 -0.30 -18.12
CA PHE A 142 -8.23 -0.21 -17.50
C PHE A 142 -8.64 1.25 -17.25
N ALA A 143 -7.69 2.13 -16.94
CA ALA A 143 -7.95 3.55 -16.84
C ALA A 143 -8.22 4.18 -18.22
N TRP A 144 -7.57 3.70 -19.27
CA TRP A 144 -7.82 4.15 -20.65
C TRP A 144 -9.21 3.78 -21.15
N MET A 145 -9.77 2.64 -20.71
CA MET A 145 -11.17 2.31 -20.99
C MET A 145 -12.12 3.38 -20.46
N ARG A 146 -11.80 4.03 -19.34
CA ARG A 146 -12.66 5.08 -18.76
C ARG A 146 -12.44 6.44 -19.41
N ASN A 147 -11.18 6.89 -19.47
CA ASN A 147 -10.84 8.29 -19.75
C ASN A 147 -9.83 8.48 -20.90
N GLY A 148 -9.53 7.44 -21.68
CA GLY A 148 -8.44 7.45 -22.65
C GLY A 148 -8.70 6.60 -23.90
N HIS A 149 -9.93 6.62 -24.41
CA HIS A 149 -10.37 5.82 -25.57
C HIS A 149 -9.45 5.98 -26.80
N GLU A 150 -8.89 7.17 -27.03
CA GLU A 150 -7.95 7.42 -28.13
C GLU A 150 -6.67 6.57 -28.04
N LYS A 151 -6.20 6.27 -26.82
CA LYS A 151 -5.03 5.41 -26.61
C LYS A 151 -5.31 3.94 -26.95
N LEU A 152 -6.55 3.48 -26.71
CA LEU A 152 -6.97 2.13 -27.08
C LEU A 152 -7.02 1.96 -28.61
N MET A 153 -7.39 3.00 -29.35
CA MET A 153 -7.39 2.98 -30.82
C MET A 153 -5.99 2.73 -31.40
N GLY A 154 -4.94 3.21 -30.72
CA GLY A 154 -3.54 3.03 -31.12
C GLY A 154 -2.98 1.61 -30.91
N LEU A 155 -3.70 0.72 -30.22
CA LEU A 155 -3.24 -0.64 -29.90
C LEU A 155 -3.45 -1.66 -31.04
N GLY A 156 -4.03 -1.26 -32.17
CA GLY A 156 -4.32 -2.14 -33.31
C GLY A 156 -3.16 -3.08 -33.70
N PRO A 157 -1.92 -2.60 -33.86
CA PRO A 157 -0.78 -3.45 -34.19
C PRO A 157 -0.46 -4.51 -33.11
N ALA A 158 -0.61 -4.16 -31.83
CA ALA A 158 -0.34 -5.08 -30.73
C ALA A 158 -1.43 -6.15 -30.56
N VAL A 159 -2.67 -5.82 -30.96
CA VAL A 159 -3.85 -6.69 -30.90
C VAL A 159 -3.85 -7.74 -32.01
N GLN A 160 -3.21 -7.43 -33.14
CA GLN A 160 -3.06 -8.35 -34.28
C GLN A 160 -2.20 -9.58 -33.92
N ASP A 161 -1.30 -9.45 -32.95
CA ASP A 161 -0.40 -10.51 -32.50
C ASP A 161 -0.95 -11.34 -31.32
N LEU A 162 -2.19 -11.08 -30.87
CA LEU A 162 -2.84 -11.84 -29.81
C LEU A 162 -3.25 -13.26 -30.28
N VAL A 163 -3.59 -14.13 -29.32
CA VAL A 163 -4.12 -15.47 -29.61
C VAL A 163 -5.51 -15.60 -28.97
N PRO A 164 -6.62 -15.64 -29.74
CA PRO A 164 -6.66 -15.55 -31.20
C PRO A 164 -6.35 -14.13 -31.74
N PRO A 165 -5.79 -14.02 -32.96
CA PRO A 165 -5.45 -12.72 -33.55
C PRO A 165 -6.71 -11.96 -33.92
N VAL A 166 -6.71 -10.65 -33.66
CA VAL A 166 -7.85 -9.77 -33.92
C VAL A 166 -7.46 -8.71 -34.94
N ASP A 167 -8.27 -8.54 -35.99
CA ASP A 167 -8.05 -7.52 -37.02
C ASP A 167 -8.10 -6.10 -36.40
N PRO A 168 -7.10 -5.23 -36.66
CA PRO A 168 -7.11 -3.85 -36.19
C PRO A 168 -8.37 -3.03 -36.55
N ALA A 169 -9.05 -3.34 -37.65
CA ALA A 169 -10.32 -2.71 -38.02
C ALA A 169 -11.46 -3.16 -37.09
N VAL A 170 -11.52 -4.46 -36.77
CA VAL A 170 -12.49 -5.03 -35.82
C VAL A 170 -12.26 -4.45 -34.43
N TRP A 171 -10.99 -4.38 -33.99
CA TRP A 171 -10.60 -3.75 -32.73
C TRP A 171 -11.08 -2.30 -32.62
N ARG A 172 -10.84 -1.47 -33.65
CA ARG A 172 -11.31 -0.08 -33.68
C ARG A 172 -12.84 0.02 -33.61
N GLY A 173 -13.55 -0.89 -34.26
CA GLY A 173 -15.01 -0.99 -34.17
C GLY A 173 -15.51 -1.37 -32.77
N TRP A 174 -14.78 -2.21 -32.04
CA TRP A 174 -15.10 -2.50 -30.64
C TRP A 174 -14.86 -1.29 -29.74
N VAL A 175 -13.70 -0.64 -29.86
CA VAL A 175 -13.35 0.54 -29.06
C VAL A 175 -14.31 1.70 -29.33
N SER A 176 -14.75 1.93 -30.58
CA SER A 176 -15.71 2.99 -30.89
C SER A 176 -17.10 2.76 -30.28
N ASN A 177 -17.45 1.50 -30.00
CA ASN A 177 -18.73 1.10 -29.43
C ASN A 177 -18.64 0.82 -27.92
N MET A 178 -17.47 1.00 -27.30
CA MET A 178 -17.34 0.87 -25.85
C MET A 178 -18.08 2.02 -25.17
N ASN A 179 -19.20 1.69 -24.53
CA ASN A 179 -19.93 2.61 -23.66
C ASN A 179 -19.63 2.19 -22.21
N VAL A 180 -18.69 2.86 -21.55
CA VAL A 180 -18.36 2.54 -20.16
C VAL A 180 -19.39 3.21 -19.26
N ASP A 181 -20.23 2.41 -18.61
CA ASP A 181 -21.26 2.89 -17.69
C ASP A 181 -20.57 3.56 -16.49
N MET A 182 -20.61 4.89 -16.44
CA MET A 182 -19.86 5.72 -15.47
C MET A 182 -20.48 5.71 -14.06
N GLY A 183 -21.58 4.98 -13.85
CA GLY A 183 -22.42 5.10 -12.66
C GLY A 183 -22.21 4.08 -11.53
N ALA A 184 -21.28 3.14 -11.66
CA ALA A 184 -21.12 2.04 -10.70
C ALA A 184 -19.82 2.12 -9.88
N TYR A 185 -19.65 3.20 -9.10
CA TYR A 185 -18.89 3.24 -7.84
C TYR A 185 -19.37 4.40 -6.97
#